data_AF-A0A942K520-F1
#
_entry.id   AF-A0A942K520-F1
#
_cell.length_a   1.000
_cell.length_b   1.000
_cell.length_c   1.000
_cell.angle_alpha   90.00
_cell.angle_beta   90.00
_cell.angle_gamma   90.00
#
_symmetry.space_group_name_H-M   'P 1'
#
loop_
_entity.id
_entity.type
_entity.pdbx_description
1 polymer ?
#
loop_
_entity_poly.entity_id
_entity_poly.type
_entity_poly.pdbx_seq_one_letter_code
_entity_poly.pdbx_strand_id
1 'polypeptide(L)'
;MQLDQVIIENFRSYKNRITVDINDLTVFVGKNDIGKSTILEALDIFFNEGKGSIKIDKDDVNKQAILEGNTDIIIGAVFSNLPASLTIDTTNSTTLTDEYLLNKEDKLEIIKKFPNAGKEKVFVKANHPMNPNCSDLLLKKISELKKLLTDEILCEDKTRSAIIRKAIWDHYSDNLDLQEIEIELGKLDEKNIWDQLKTYLPLYALFQSDRKNSDGDNEIQDPMKLAVQEILKDQSLTDSLNQVAQKVEEKLQEVAGNTLEKLKEMNPEVADKPNTGNSKSRKS
;
A
#
# COMPACT_ATOMS: atom_id res chain seq x y z
N MET A 1 -12.92 2.93 1.27
CA MET A 1 -12.73 2.70 -0.17
C MET A 1 -13.48 1.44 -0.54
N GLN A 2 -14.14 1.44 -1.69
CA GLN A 2 -14.86 0.31 -2.26
C GLN A 2 -14.25 -0.04 -3.62
N LEU A 3 -14.12 -1.33 -3.94
CA LEU A 3 -13.63 -1.80 -5.23
C LEU A 3 -14.74 -1.68 -6.27
N ASP A 4 -14.50 -0.90 -7.32
CA ASP A 4 -15.44 -0.69 -8.43
C ASP A 4 -15.07 -1.54 -9.65
N GLN A 5 -13.78 -1.67 -9.95
CA GLN A 5 -13.33 -2.38 -11.14
C GLN A 5 -12.00 -3.09 -10.89
N VAL A 6 -11.81 -4.22 -11.58
CA VAL A 6 -10.51 -4.89 -11.72
C VAL A 6 -10.06 -4.83 -13.16
N ILE A 7 -8.77 -4.56 -13.34
CA ILE A 7 -8.11 -4.42 -14.63
C ILE A 7 -7.05 -5.51 -14.74
N ILE A 8 -7.05 -6.24 -15.85
CA ILE A 8 -6.11 -7.35 -16.05
C ILE A 8 -5.56 -7.26 -17.47
N GLU A 9 -4.24 -7.32 -17.62
CA GLU A 9 -3.55 -7.38 -18.90
C GLU A 9 -2.33 -8.30 -18.79
N ASN A 10 -2.06 -9.05 -19.85
CA ASN A 10 -0.96 -9.99 -19.96
C ASN A 10 -0.88 -11.06 -18.83
N PHE A 11 -2.02 -11.41 -18.22
CA PHE A 11 -2.10 -12.41 -17.14
C PHE A 11 -2.84 -13.67 -17.60
N ARG A 12 -2.11 -14.78 -17.72
CA ARG A 12 -2.59 -16.10 -18.14
C ARG A 12 -3.39 -16.05 -19.43
N SER A 13 -4.69 -16.31 -19.39
CA SER A 13 -5.59 -16.29 -20.56
C SER A 13 -5.90 -14.87 -21.06
N TYR A 14 -5.67 -13.83 -20.25
CA TYR A 14 -5.93 -12.44 -20.61
C TYR A 14 -4.70 -11.79 -21.22
N LYS A 15 -4.55 -11.91 -22.54
CA LYS A 15 -3.48 -11.21 -23.28
C LYS A 15 -3.71 -9.70 -23.27
N ASN A 16 -4.85 -9.26 -23.77
CA ASN A 16 -5.20 -7.85 -23.90
C ASN A 16 -5.80 -7.33 -22.58
N ARG A 17 -5.70 -6.02 -22.38
CA ARG A 17 -6.34 -5.34 -21.25
C ARG A 17 -7.84 -5.57 -21.25
N ILE A 18 -8.34 -6.05 -20.11
CA ILE A 18 -9.76 -6.11 -19.80
C ILE A 18 -10.03 -5.30 -18.54
N THR A 19 -11.23 -4.76 -18.45
CA THR A 19 -11.78 -4.12 -17.25
C THR A 19 -13.07 -4.84 -16.90
N VAL A 20 -13.23 -5.20 -15.64
CA VAL A 20 -14.38 -5.93 -15.12
C VAL A 20 -14.98 -5.13 -13.97
N ASP A 21 -16.27 -4.80 -14.08
CA ASP A 21 -17.01 -4.11 -13.03
C ASP A 21 -17.30 -5.06 -11.85
N ILE A 22 -17.11 -4.54 -10.64
CA ILE A 22 -17.35 -5.21 -9.38
C ILE A 22 -18.44 -4.43 -8.62
N ASN A 23 -19.44 -5.16 -8.16
CA ASN A 23 -20.52 -4.65 -7.33
C ASN A 23 -20.55 -5.44 -6.00
N ASP A 24 -21.47 -5.10 -5.11
CA ASP A 24 -21.67 -5.80 -3.82
C ASP A 24 -21.81 -7.32 -3.99
N LEU A 25 -22.39 -7.76 -5.10
CA LEU A 25 -22.41 -9.16 -5.51
C LEU A 25 -22.12 -9.27 -7.01
N THR A 26 -20.94 -9.80 -7.34
CA THR A 26 -20.55 -10.13 -8.72
C THR A 26 -20.38 -11.65 -8.86
N VAL A 27 -21.02 -12.25 -9.85
CA VAL A 27 -20.95 -13.69 -10.12
C VAL A 27 -20.38 -13.93 -11.52
N PHE A 28 -19.25 -14.64 -11.60
CA PHE A 28 -18.65 -15.03 -12.87
C PHE A 28 -19.18 -16.39 -13.34
N VAL A 29 -19.91 -16.41 -14.46
CA VAL A 29 -20.47 -17.63 -15.06
C VAL A 29 -19.83 -17.90 -16.42
N GLY A 30 -19.51 -19.17 -16.69
CA GLY A 30 -18.91 -19.59 -17.95
C GLY A 30 -18.31 -20.99 -17.87
N LYS A 31 -17.85 -21.51 -19.01
CA LYS A 31 -17.19 -22.83 -19.09
C LYS A 31 -15.94 -22.89 -18.21
N ASN A 32 -15.52 -24.10 -17.85
CA ASN A 32 -14.26 -24.29 -17.13
C ASN A 32 -13.09 -23.75 -17.97
N ASP A 33 -12.04 -23.33 -17.29
CA ASP A 33 -10.77 -22.87 -17.87
C ASP A 33 -10.84 -21.63 -18.78
N ILE A 34 -11.97 -20.91 -18.78
CA ILE A 34 -12.11 -19.65 -19.54
C ILE A 34 -11.49 -18.44 -18.82
N GLY A 35 -10.90 -18.63 -17.63
CA GLY A 35 -10.26 -17.56 -16.86
C GLY A 35 -11.09 -16.95 -15.72
N LYS A 36 -12.23 -17.55 -15.34
CA LYS A 36 -13.06 -17.04 -14.22
C LYS A 36 -12.27 -16.95 -12.91
N SER A 37 -11.58 -18.03 -12.55
CA SER A 37 -10.73 -18.09 -11.35
C SER A 37 -9.56 -17.11 -11.46
N THR A 38 -9.00 -16.94 -12.66
CA THR A 38 -7.90 -15.99 -12.92
C THR A 38 -8.24 -14.56 -12.49
N ILE A 39 -9.51 -14.12 -12.62
CA ILE A 39 -9.93 -12.79 -12.13
C ILE A 39 -9.81 -12.70 -10.60
N LEU A 40 -10.30 -13.73 -9.90
CA LEU A 40 -10.27 -13.80 -8.43
C LEU A 40 -8.83 -13.96 -7.90
N GLU A 41 -8.00 -14.71 -8.62
CA GLU A 41 -6.59 -14.90 -8.29
C GLU A 41 -5.77 -13.63 -8.54
N ALA A 42 -6.09 -12.86 -9.58
CA ALA A 42 -5.48 -11.55 -9.81
C ALA A 42 -5.78 -10.57 -8.66
N LEU A 43 -7.01 -10.58 -8.14
CA LEU A 43 -7.38 -9.80 -6.95
C LEU A 43 -6.59 -10.25 -5.72
N ASP A 44 -6.37 -11.56 -5.52
CA ASP A 44 -5.56 -12.07 -4.42
C ASP A 44 -4.12 -11.53 -4.49
N ILE A 45 -3.50 -11.63 -5.67
CA ILE A 45 -2.15 -11.08 -5.92
C ILE A 45 -2.13 -9.57 -5.67
N PHE A 46 -3.16 -8.85 -6.12
CA PHE A 46 -3.25 -7.40 -5.98
C PHE A 46 -3.32 -6.97 -4.51
N PHE A 47 -4.25 -7.53 -3.72
CA PHE A 47 -4.49 -7.08 -2.35
C PHE A 47 -3.47 -7.64 -1.36
N ASN A 48 -3.04 -8.89 -1.53
CA ASN A 48 -2.22 -9.60 -0.54
C ASN A 48 -0.71 -9.54 -0.82
N GLU A 49 -0.25 -8.73 -1.78
CA GLU A 49 1.18 -8.52 -2.08
C GLU A 49 1.96 -9.84 -2.30
N GLY A 50 1.34 -10.84 -2.93
CA GLY A 50 1.93 -12.17 -3.13
C GLY A 50 2.15 -12.99 -1.84
N LYS A 51 1.62 -12.52 -0.71
CA LYS A 51 1.58 -13.26 0.57
C LYS A 51 0.28 -14.03 0.76
N GLY A 52 -0.68 -13.86 -0.15
CA GLY A 52 -1.94 -14.61 -0.18
C GLY A 52 -1.76 -16.07 -0.61
N SER A 53 -2.89 -16.73 -0.87
CA SER A 53 -2.93 -18.12 -1.32
C SER A 53 -2.30 -18.27 -2.71
N ILE A 54 -2.41 -17.24 -3.54
CA ILE A 54 -1.87 -17.20 -4.90
C ILE A 54 -0.57 -16.40 -4.91
N LYS A 55 0.46 -17.01 -5.50
CA LYS A 55 1.74 -16.37 -5.77
C LYS A 55 1.93 -16.27 -7.26
N ILE A 56 2.44 -15.12 -7.69
CA ILE A 56 2.78 -14.90 -9.09
C ILE A 56 3.97 -15.80 -9.49
N ASP A 57 3.85 -16.42 -10.65
CA ASP A 57 4.89 -17.27 -11.25
C ASP A 57 5.27 -16.76 -12.65
N LYS A 58 6.47 -17.12 -13.13
CA LYS A 58 6.91 -16.81 -14.49
C LYS A 58 5.97 -17.38 -15.56
N ASP A 59 5.32 -18.49 -15.27
CA ASP A 59 4.35 -19.10 -16.17
C ASP A 59 3.00 -18.37 -16.23
N ASP A 60 2.75 -17.41 -15.34
CA ASP A 60 1.53 -16.59 -15.35
C ASP A 60 1.53 -15.53 -16.46
N VAL A 61 2.67 -15.19 -17.06
CA VAL A 61 2.71 -14.27 -18.20
C VAL A 61 2.02 -14.94 -19.39
N ASN A 62 1.19 -14.20 -20.12
CA ASN A 62 0.52 -14.74 -21.29
C ASN A 62 1.54 -15.25 -22.33
N LYS A 63 1.36 -16.50 -22.79
CA LYS A 63 2.33 -17.16 -23.68
C LYS A 63 2.47 -16.47 -25.03
N GLN A 64 1.39 -15.87 -25.56
CA GLN A 64 1.45 -15.13 -26.82
C GLN A 64 2.14 -13.77 -26.65
N ALA A 65 1.91 -13.08 -25.53
CA ALA A 65 2.59 -11.83 -25.22
C ALA A 65 4.12 -12.01 -25.06
N ILE A 66 4.55 -13.12 -24.45
CA ILE A 66 5.98 -13.47 -24.36
C ILE A 66 6.61 -13.55 -25.76
N LEU A 67 5.92 -14.19 -26.73
CA LEU A 67 6.41 -14.30 -28.11
C LEU A 67 6.54 -12.94 -28.80
N GLU A 68 5.73 -11.96 -28.37
CA GLU A 68 5.74 -10.58 -28.85
C GLU A 68 6.71 -9.68 -28.06
N GLY A 69 7.46 -10.24 -27.11
CA GLY A 69 8.43 -9.52 -26.29
C GLY A 69 7.82 -8.72 -25.15
N ASN A 70 6.51 -8.87 -24.87
CA ASN A 70 5.85 -8.25 -23.73
C ASN A 70 5.74 -9.24 -22.56
N THR A 71 6.49 -8.96 -21.50
CA THR A 71 6.52 -9.80 -20.29
C THR A 71 5.99 -9.10 -19.04
N ASP A 72 5.42 -7.91 -19.20
CA ASP A 72 4.87 -7.13 -18.10
C ASP A 72 3.43 -7.56 -17.84
N ILE A 73 3.17 -8.19 -16.70
CA ILE A 73 1.81 -8.46 -16.21
C ILE A 73 1.28 -7.18 -15.57
N ILE A 74 0.03 -6.82 -15.86
CA ILE A 74 -0.63 -5.67 -15.26
C ILE A 74 -1.90 -6.12 -14.55
N ILE A 75 -1.97 -5.81 -13.26
CA ILE A 75 -3.18 -5.99 -12.46
C ILE A 75 -3.50 -4.63 -11.83
N GLY A 76 -4.67 -4.09 -12.16
CA GLY A 76 -5.15 -2.83 -11.64
C GLY A 76 -6.47 -2.97 -10.89
N ALA A 77 -6.75 -2.00 -10.04
CA ALA A 77 -8.00 -1.89 -9.33
C ALA A 77 -8.43 -0.42 -9.27
N VAL A 78 -9.73 -0.19 -9.51
CA VAL A 78 -10.35 1.14 -9.43
C VAL A 78 -11.21 1.18 -8.19
N PHE A 79 -11.06 2.24 -7.39
CA PHE A 79 -11.76 2.40 -6.13
C PHE A 79 -12.64 3.65 -6.12
N SER A 80 -13.83 3.50 -5.55
CA SER A 80 -14.73 4.58 -5.18
C SER A 80 -14.84 4.71 -3.65
N ASN A 81 -15.74 5.59 -3.18
CA ASN A 81 -15.99 5.85 -1.77
C ASN A 81 -14.67 6.11 -1.00
N LEU A 82 -13.94 7.10 -1.49
CA LEU A 82 -12.61 7.47 -1.04
C LEU A 82 -12.69 8.22 0.30
N PRO A 83 -11.66 8.12 1.17
CA PRO A 83 -11.64 8.87 2.42
C PRO A 83 -11.65 10.38 2.14
N ALA A 84 -12.40 11.14 2.95
CA ALA A 84 -12.51 12.59 2.80
C ALA A 84 -11.16 13.33 2.97
N SER A 85 -10.21 12.73 3.70
CA SER A 85 -8.86 13.24 3.87
C SER A 85 -7.86 12.09 3.96
N LEU A 86 -6.67 12.30 3.42
CA LEU A 86 -5.53 11.40 3.50
C LEU A 86 -4.41 12.11 4.26
N THR A 87 -4.03 11.54 5.40
CA THR A 87 -3.02 12.13 6.29
C THR A 87 -1.63 11.65 5.88
N ILE A 88 -1.06 12.26 4.83
CA ILE A 88 0.25 11.92 4.23
C ILE A 88 1.43 12.06 5.20
N ASP A 89 1.25 12.75 6.33
CA ASP A 89 2.10 12.63 7.53
C ASP A 89 1.33 13.12 8.75
N THR A 90 1.78 12.81 9.97
CA THR A 90 1.16 13.26 11.25
C THR A 90 0.89 14.77 11.33
N THR A 91 1.49 15.58 10.46
CA THR A 91 1.30 17.04 10.37
C THR A 91 0.72 17.53 9.04
N ASN A 92 0.48 16.66 8.06
CA ASN A 92 0.04 17.01 6.70
C ASN A 92 -1.20 16.22 6.26
N SER A 93 -2.39 16.73 6.60
CA SER A 93 -3.64 16.31 5.96
C SER A 93 -3.75 16.92 4.56
N THR A 94 -4.08 16.11 3.56
CA THR A 94 -4.42 16.53 2.18
C THR A 94 -5.53 15.63 1.63
N THR A 95 -5.97 15.83 0.39
CA THR A 95 -6.96 14.96 -0.26
C THR A 95 -6.38 14.40 -1.56
N LEU A 96 -6.91 13.25 -2.01
CA LEU A 96 -6.49 12.68 -3.29
C LEU A 96 -6.82 13.61 -4.47
N THR A 97 -7.91 14.36 -4.34
CA THR A 97 -8.33 15.36 -5.33
C THR A 97 -7.36 16.55 -5.36
N ASP A 98 -7.01 17.13 -4.19
CA ASP A 98 -6.08 18.26 -4.11
C ASP A 98 -4.67 17.90 -4.62
N GLU A 99 -4.29 16.62 -4.54
CA GLU A 99 -3.00 16.11 -5.03
C GLU A 99 -3.04 15.63 -6.49
N TYR A 100 -4.17 15.79 -7.19
CA TYR A 100 -4.37 15.32 -8.57
C TYR A 100 -3.99 13.84 -8.75
N LEU A 101 -4.46 12.99 -7.83
CA LEU A 101 -4.20 11.54 -7.80
C LEU A 101 -5.41 10.69 -8.23
N LEU A 102 -6.48 11.33 -8.70
CA LEU A 102 -7.69 10.68 -9.20
C LEU A 102 -7.70 10.64 -10.73
N ASN A 103 -8.34 9.62 -11.29
CA ASN A 103 -8.56 9.52 -12.73
C ASN A 103 -9.65 10.51 -13.19
N LYS A 104 -9.99 10.51 -14.49
CA LYS A 104 -11.01 11.40 -15.06
C LYS A 104 -12.43 11.18 -14.54
N GLU A 105 -12.68 10.07 -13.87
CA GLU A 105 -13.97 9.73 -13.26
C GLU A 105 -13.98 10.04 -11.75
N ASP A 106 -12.98 10.78 -11.26
CA ASP A 106 -12.78 11.08 -9.84
C ASP A 106 -12.63 9.82 -8.96
N LYS A 107 -12.13 8.74 -9.55
CA LYS A 107 -11.84 7.47 -8.86
C LYS A 107 -10.34 7.26 -8.69
N LEU A 108 -9.97 6.48 -7.69
CA LEU A 108 -8.58 6.09 -7.47
C LEU A 108 -8.27 4.83 -8.30
N GLU A 109 -7.47 4.97 -9.36
CA GLU A 109 -7.02 3.84 -10.19
C GLU A 109 -5.57 3.47 -9.82
N ILE A 110 -5.39 2.31 -9.18
CA ILE A 110 -4.09 1.77 -8.82
C ILE A 110 -3.72 0.67 -9.79
N ILE A 111 -2.51 0.73 -10.34
CA ILE A 111 -1.97 -0.24 -11.30
C ILE A 111 -0.71 -0.86 -10.72
N LYS A 112 -0.69 -2.19 -10.57
CA LYS A 112 0.52 -2.96 -10.24
C LYS A 112 1.05 -3.61 -11.51
N LYS A 113 2.30 -3.31 -11.84
CA LYS A 113 3.03 -3.95 -12.95
C LYS A 113 4.05 -4.94 -12.38
N PHE A 114 4.11 -6.12 -12.96
CA PHE A 114 5.04 -7.19 -12.58
C PHE A 114 5.91 -7.56 -13.79
N PRO A 115 7.07 -6.89 -13.95
CA PRO A 115 7.96 -7.18 -15.07
C PRO A 115 8.54 -8.59 -14.96
N ASN A 116 8.35 -9.41 -16.00
CA ASN A 116 8.74 -10.83 -16.01
C ASN A 116 8.19 -11.63 -14.80
N ALA A 117 6.97 -11.32 -14.36
CA ALA A 117 6.40 -11.89 -13.11
C ALA A 117 7.30 -11.69 -11.88
N GLY A 118 8.11 -10.63 -11.89
CA GLY A 118 9.01 -10.28 -10.80
C GLY A 118 8.37 -9.38 -9.75
N LYS A 119 9.20 -8.56 -9.10
CA LYS A 119 8.77 -7.62 -8.06
C LYS A 119 7.79 -6.59 -8.63
N GLU A 120 6.71 -6.31 -7.89
CA GLU A 120 5.74 -5.32 -8.32
C GLU A 120 6.30 -3.90 -8.32
N LYS A 121 5.85 -3.12 -9.29
CA LYS A 121 5.91 -1.67 -9.30
C LYS A 121 4.48 -1.13 -9.22
N VAL A 122 4.24 -0.22 -8.29
CA VAL A 122 2.91 0.32 -8.03
C VAL A 122 2.81 1.72 -8.61
N PHE A 123 1.75 1.94 -9.38
CA PHE A 123 1.43 3.19 -10.05
C PHE A 123 0.02 3.63 -9.64
N VAL A 124 -0.19 4.94 -9.66
CA VAL A 124 -1.53 5.53 -9.69
C VAL A 124 -1.76 6.12 -11.08
N LYS A 125 -2.87 5.76 -11.72
CA LYS A 125 -3.27 6.39 -12.98
C LYS A 125 -4.20 7.55 -12.65
N ALA A 126 -3.75 8.76 -12.94
CA ALA A 126 -4.43 9.98 -12.52
C ALA A 126 -4.50 10.99 -13.67
N ASN A 127 -5.52 11.85 -13.63
CA ASN A 127 -5.63 13.03 -14.46
C ASN A 127 -4.77 14.14 -13.83
N HIS A 128 -3.49 14.16 -14.16
CA HIS A 128 -2.47 14.95 -13.47
C HIS A 128 -2.01 16.15 -14.31
N PRO A 129 -1.61 17.28 -13.68
CA PRO A 129 -1.01 18.41 -14.37
C PRO A 129 0.26 18.02 -15.14
N MET A 130 0.32 18.37 -16.43
CA MET A 130 1.49 18.16 -17.29
C MET A 130 2.21 19.45 -17.67
N ASN A 131 1.74 20.61 -17.20
CA ASN A 131 2.46 21.86 -17.39
C ASN A 131 3.92 21.75 -16.88
N PRO A 132 4.93 22.10 -17.70
CA PRO A 132 6.34 22.04 -17.32
C PRO A 132 6.71 22.78 -16.03
N ASN A 133 5.92 23.78 -15.62
CA ASN A 133 6.15 24.55 -14.41
C ASN A 133 5.64 23.85 -13.13
N CYS A 134 4.74 22.87 -13.24
CA CYS A 134 4.07 22.25 -12.09
C CYS A 134 3.74 20.75 -12.23
N SER A 135 4.36 20.03 -13.16
CA SER A 135 4.09 18.61 -13.42
C SER A 135 4.83 17.63 -12.51
N ASP A 136 5.96 18.05 -11.94
CA ASP A 136 6.82 17.19 -11.11
C ASP A 136 6.77 17.56 -9.62
N LEU A 137 5.76 18.33 -9.18
CA LEU A 137 5.65 18.82 -7.81
C LEU A 137 5.60 17.70 -6.76
N LEU A 138 5.01 16.55 -7.10
CA LEU A 138 4.95 15.38 -6.20
C LEU A 138 6.33 14.76 -5.94
N LEU A 139 7.29 14.97 -6.85
CA LEU A 139 8.66 14.44 -6.73
C LEU A 139 9.62 15.40 -6.01
N LYS A 140 9.21 16.66 -5.82
CA LYS A 140 10.06 17.71 -5.24
C LYS A 140 10.05 17.69 -3.72
N LYS A 141 11.23 17.94 -3.14
CA LYS A 141 11.36 18.16 -1.70
C LYS A 141 10.77 19.51 -1.32
N ILE A 142 10.37 19.67 -0.05
CA ILE A 142 9.81 20.92 0.46
C ILE A 142 10.72 22.14 0.20
N SER A 143 12.04 21.95 0.25
CA SER A 143 13.03 22.99 -0.03
C SER A 143 13.02 23.44 -1.50
N GLU A 144 12.68 22.54 -2.43
CA GLU A 144 12.57 22.82 -3.87
C GLU A 144 11.21 23.44 -4.18
N LEU A 145 10.14 22.94 -3.57
CA LEU A 145 8.79 23.52 -3.68
C LEU A 145 8.78 24.98 -3.24
N LYS A 146 9.48 25.31 -2.14
CA LYS A 146 9.65 26.70 -1.67
C LYS A 146 10.30 27.63 -2.69
N LYS A 147 11.20 27.12 -3.55
CA LYS A 147 11.88 27.93 -4.57
C LYS A 147 10.96 28.28 -5.75
N LEU A 148 9.89 27.50 -5.94
CA LEU A 148 8.89 27.74 -6.97
C LEU A 148 7.84 28.77 -6.55
N LEU A 149 7.77 29.13 -5.26
CA LEU A 149 6.95 30.22 -4.77
C LEU A 149 7.56 31.56 -5.22
N THR A 150 7.01 32.15 -6.26
CA THR A 150 7.27 33.54 -6.66
C THR A 150 6.46 34.51 -5.79
N ASP A 151 6.76 35.81 -5.88
CA ASP A 151 6.01 36.85 -5.14
C ASP A 151 4.51 36.90 -5.50
N GLU A 152 4.13 36.32 -6.65
CA GLU A 152 2.76 36.23 -7.14
C GLU A 152 1.98 35.02 -6.60
N ILE A 153 2.66 34.05 -5.96
CA ILE A 153 2.02 32.85 -5.40
C ILE A 153 1.83 33.05 -3.90
N LEU A 154 0.59 33.30 -3.50
CA LEU A 154 0.19 33.37 -2.10
C LEU A 154 0.15 31.96 -1.49
N CYS A 155 1.05 31.71 -0.54
CA CYS A 155 1.08 30.47 0.22
C CYS A 155 1.03 30.78 1.71
N GLU A 156 -0.06 30.36 2.36
CA GLU A 156 -0.34 30.63 3.79
C GLU A 156 0.68 29.95 4.71
N ASP A 157 1.07 28.71 4.39
CA ASP A 157 1.97 27.90 5.20
C ASP A 157 3.05 27.23 4.35
N LYS A 158 4.27 27.73 4.48
CA LYS A 158 5.46 27.21 3.78
C LYS A 158 6.11 26.04 4.53
N THR A 159 5.56 25.53 5.62
CA THR A 159 6.10 24.37 6.35
C THR A 159 5.51 23.04 5.88
N ARG A 160 4.44 23.08 5.09
CA ARG A 160 3.67 21.92 4.65
C ARG A 160 3.72 21.75 3.13
N SER A 161 4.30 20.66 2.65
CA SER A 161 4.46 20.41 1.21
C SER A 161 3.13 20.40 0.45
N ALA A 162 2.07 19.82 1.03
CA ALA A 162 0.74 19.76 0.41
C ALA A 162 0.16 21.17 0.15
N ILE A 163 0.29 22.08 1.12
CA ILE A 163 -0.19 23.46 0.98
C ILE A 163 0.59 24.21 -0.09
N ILE A 164 1.91 24.01 -0.16
CA ILE A 164 2.75 24.63 -1.19
C ILE A 164 2.37 24.11 -2.58
N ARG A 165 2.21 22.79 -2.75
CA ARG A 165 1.81 22.20 -4.04
C ARG A 165 0.45 22.73 -4.49
N LYS A 166 -0.53 22.75 -3.59
CA LYS A 166 -1.85 23.31 -3.84
C LYS A 166 -1.77 24.78 -4.30
N ALA A 167 -1.03 25.61 -3.59
CA ALA A 167 -0.86 27.02 -3.96
C ALA A 167 -0.22 27.19 -5.37
N ILE A 168 0.75 26.35 -5.72
CA ILE A 168 1.38 26.38 -7.05
C ILE A 168 0.38 25.92 -8.13
N TRP A 169 -0.36 24.84 -7.91
CA TRP A 169 -1.37 24.39 -8.87
C TRP A 169 -2.52 25.38 -9.01
N ASP A 170 -2.98 26.00 -7.92
CA ASP A 170 -4.02 27.03 -7.93
C ASP A 170 -3.58 28.24 -8.76
N HIS A 171 -2.31 28.64 -8.66
CA HIS A 171 -1.74 29.72 -9.48
C HIS A 171 -1.73 29.37 -10.98
N TYR A 172 -1.44 28.12 -11.34
CA TYR A 172 -1.47 27.64 -12.73
C TYR A 172 -2.81 27.03 -13.16
N SER A 173 -3.89 27.25 -12.40
CA SER A 173 -5.19 26.58 -12.60
C SER A 173 -5.75 26.72 -14.02
N ASP A 174 -5.54 27.87 -14.67
CA ASP A 174 -5.96 28.14 -16.05
C ASP A 174 -5.16 27.37 -17.11
N ASN A 175 -4.00 26.80 -16.76
CA ASN A 175 -3.09 26.14 -17.69
C ASN A 175 -2.37 24.93 -17.06
N LEU A 176 -3.10 24.06 -16.37
CA LEU A 176 -2.51 22.85 -15.78
C LEU A 176 -2.14 21.79 -16.83
N ASP A 177 -2.79 21.83 -18.01
CA ASP A 177 -2.67 20.80 -19.06
C ASP A 177 -2.87 19.39 -18.47
N LEU A 178 -4.07 19.12 -17.96
CA LEU A 178 -4.37 17.85 -17.30
C LEU A 178 -4.37 16.69 -18.31
N GLN A 179 -3.60 15.66 -18.02
CA GLN A 179 -3.52 14.45 -18.86
C GLN A 179 -3.56 13.19 -17.98
N GLU A 180 -4.10 12.10 -18.55
CA GLU A 180 -4.06 10.80 -17.88
C GLU A 180 -2.66 10.20 -18.00
N ILE A 181 -1.97 10.12 -16.87
CA ILE A 181 -0.63 9.55 -16.76
C ILE A 181 -0.56 8.52 -15.64
N GLU A 182 0.43 7.65 -15.71
CA GLU A 182 0.76 6.72 -14.63
C GLU A 182 1.93 7.28 -13.81
N ILE A 183 1.69 7.52 -12.53
CA ILE A 183 2.69 8.04 -11.59
C ILE A 183 3.19 6.89 -10.73
N GLU A 184 4.49 6.61 -10.77
CA GLU A 184 5.10 5.54 -9.98
C GLU A 184 5.20 5.94 -8.50
N LEU A 185 4.35 5.35 -7.66
CA LEU A 185 4.27 5.70 -6.22
C LEU A 185 5.57 5.37 -5.48
N GLY A 186 6.35 4.41 -5.95
CA GLY A 186 7.64 4.04 -5.36
C GLY A 186 8.76 5.07 -5.56
N LYS A 187 8.57 6.05 -6.47
CA LYS A 187 9.53 7.14 -6.72
C LYS A 187 9.19 8.42 -5.97
N LEU A 188 7.97 8.53 -5.45
CA LEU A 188 7.56 9.64 -4.59
C LEU A 188 8.25 9.44 -3.23
N ASP A 189 8.92 10.48 -2.74
CA ASP A 189 9.87 10.44 -1.63
C ASP A 189 9.38 9.60 -0.42
N GLU A 190 10.33 8.87 0.15
CA GLU A 190 10.19 7.57 0.79
C GLU A 190 9.19 7.54 1.97
N LYS A 191 8.10 6.74 1.81
CA LYS A 191 7.31 6.00 2.85
C LYS A 191 5.83 6.33 3.05
N ASN A 192 5.24 7.37 2.49
CA ASN A 192 3.91 7.78 2.97
C ASN A 192 2.70 7.44 2.09
N ILE A 193 2.71 7.73 0.78
CA ILE A 193 1.43 7.70 0.03
C ILE A 193 0.89 6.28 -0.14
N TRP A 194 1.71 5.36 -0.66
CA TRP A 194 1.26 3.99 -0.88
C TRP A 194 0.96 3.24 0.42
N ASP A 195 1.83 3.35 1.42
CA ASP A 195 1.63 2.65 2.70
C ASP A 195 0.41 3.17 3.47
N GLN A 196 0.06 4.45 3.31
CA GLN A 196 -1.20 4.97 3.85
C GLN A 196 -2.40 4.59 3.00
N LEU A 197 -2.29 4.59 1.67
CA LEU A 197 -3.36 4.10 0.81
C LEU A 197 -3.74 2.67 1.17
N LYS A 198 -2.76 1.82 1.50
CA LYS A 198 -2.99 0.44 1.97
C LYS A 198 -3.88 0.36 3.21
N THR A 199 -3.82 1.32 4.14
CA THR A 199 -4.65 1.26 5.34
C THR A 199 -6.14 1.40 5.01
N TYR A 200 -6.45 2.13 3.93
CA TYR A 200 -7.80 2.35 3.41
C TYR A 200 -8.26 1.30 2.38
N LEU A 201 -7.35 0.46 1.86
CA LEU A 201 -7.72 -0.60 0.93
C LEU A 201 -8.62 -1.63 1.63
N PRO A 202 -9.64 -2.15 0.92
CA PRO A 202 -10.48 -3.23 1.43
C PRO A 202 -9.64 -4.50 1.65
N LEU A 203 -10.05 -5.30 2.63
CA LEU A 203 -9.50 -6.64 2.81
C LEU A 203 -10.07 -7.56 1.75
N TYR A 204 -9.22 -8.44 1.22
CA TYR A 204 -9.60 -9.43 0.23
C TYR A 204 -9.18 -10.82 0.70
N ALA A 205 -10.14 -11.76 0.68
CA ALA A 205 -9.93 -13.15 1.01
C ALA A 205 -10.40 -14.02 -0.16
N LEU A 206 -9.51 -14.84 -0.70
CA LEU A 206 -9.86 -15.84 -1.70
C LEU A 206 -10.25 -17.15 -1.00
N PHE A 207 -11.44 -17.66 -1.32
CA PHE A 207 -11.91 -18.97 -0.85
C PHE A 207 -11.98 -19.93 -2.03
N GLN A 208 -11.21 -21.02 -2.00
CA GLN A 208 -11.28 -22.05 -3.03
C GLN A 208 -12.29 -23.13 -2.63
N SER A 209 -12.93 -23.74 -3.63
CA SER A 209 -13.92 -24.80 -3.39
C SER A 209 -13.27 -26.13 -3.01
N ASP A 210 -12.07 -26.40 -3.52
CA ASP A 210 -11.37 -27.67 -3.33
C ASP A 210 -10.50 -27.63 -2.07
N ARG A 211 -11.13 -27.99 -0.94
CA ARG A 211 -10.50 -28.00 0.39
C ARG A 211 -9.58 -29.20 0.57
N LYS A 212 -8.40 -28.98 1.14
CA LYS A 212 -7.68 -30.03 1.86
C LYS A 212 -8.22 -30.02 3.28
N ASN A 213 -9.21 -30.85 3.59
CA ASN A 213 -9.80 -30.98 4.95
C ASN A 213 -8.72 -31.26 6.03
N SER A 214 -8.00 -30.24 6.48
CA SER A 214 -6.96 -30.30 7.50
C SER A 214 -6.84 -28.94 8.18
N ASP A 215 -6.69 -28.91 9.50
CA ASP A 215 -6.65 -27.66 10.29
C ASP A 215 -5.39 -26.79 10.02
N GLY A 216 -4.43 -27.30 9.25
CA GLY A 216 -3.29 -26.55 8.75
C GLY A 216 -3.54 -25.79 7.43
N ASP A 217 -4.78 -25.78 6.94
CA ASP A 217 -5.12 -25.10 5.68
C ASP A 217 -5.10 -23.58 5.87
N ASN A 218 -4.30 -22.90 5.04
CA ASN A 218 -4.15 -21.43 5.11
C ASN A 218 -5.52 -20.73 4.89
N GLU A 219 -6.40 -21.34 4.09
CA GLU A 219 -7.74 -20.80 3.78
C GLU A 219 -8.70 -20.73 4.99
N ILE A 220 -8.45 -21.47 6.08
CA ILE A 220 -9.25 -21.39 7.32
C ILE A 220 -8.62 -20.40 8.31
N GLN A 221 -7.29 -20.33 8.35
CA GLN A 221 -6.58 -19.40 9.23
C GLN A 221 -6.65 -17.96 8.75
N ASP A 222 -6.67 -17.73 7.44
CA ASP A 222 -6.58 -16.40 6.85
C ASP A 222 -7.86 -15.56 7.07
N PRO A 223 -9.10 -16.09 6.99
CA PRO A 223 -10.30 -15.34 7.36
C PRO A 223 -10.33 -14.92 8.84
N MET A 224 -9.85 -15.78 9.75
CA MET A 224 -9.73 -15.44 11.17
C MET A 224 -8.63 -14.40 11.39
N LYS A 225 -7.48 -14.51 10.71
CA LYS A 225 -6.43 -13.49 10.75
C LYS A 225 -6.91 -12.16 10.19
N LEU A 226 -7.66 -12.17 9.10
CA LEU A 226 -8.23 -10.97 8.49
C LEU A 226 -9.29 -10.35 9.39
N ALA A 227 -10.15 -11.15 10.02
CA ALA A 227 -11.09 -10.67 11.04
C ALA A 227 -10.35 -10.05 12.23
N VAL A 228 -9.26 -10.67 12.69
CA VAL A 228 -8.39 -10.10 13.73
C VAL A 228 -7.74 -8.80 13.24
N GLN A 229 -7.25 -8.72 12.00
CA GLN A 229 -6.68 -7.50 11.44
C GLN A 229 -7.72 -6.38 11.33
N GLU A 230 -8.94 -6.68 10.89
CA GLU A 230 -10.08 -5.75 10.84
C GLU A 230 -10.39 -5.21 12.24
N ILE A 231 -10.46 -6.09 13.24
CA ILE A 231 -10.66 -5.71 14.64
C ILE A 231 -9.49 -4.86 15.16
N LEU A 232 -8.26 -5.17 14.78
CA LEU A 232 -7.06 -4.41 15.17
C LEU A 232 -6.92 -3.08 14.42
N LYS A 233 -7.65 -2.84 13.32
CA LYS A 233 -7.74 -1.50 12.71
C LYS A 233 -8.50 -0.50 13.59
N ASP A 234 -9.24 -0.98 14.61
CA ASP A 234 -9.83 -0.11 15.62
C ASP A 234 -8.72 0.48 16.52
N GLN A 235 -8.57 1.80 16.44
CA GLN A 235 -7.56 2.54 17.18
C GLN A 235 -7.70 2.37 18.70
N SER A 236 -8.93 2.26 19.21
CA SER A 236 -9.20 2.12 20.65
C SER A 236 -8.71 0.78 21.22
N LEU A 237 -8.81 -0.29 20.42
CA LEU A 237 -8.32 -1.63 20.74
C LEU A 237 -6.79 -1.67 20.68
N THR A 238 -6.19 -1.07 19.65
CA THR A 238 -4.73 -0.98 19.51
C THR A 238 -4.10 -0.20 20.67
N ASP A 239 -4.68 0.93 21.05
CA ASP A 239 -4.20 1.74 22.18
C ASP A 239 -4.29 0.96 23.51
N SER A 240 -5.37 0.21 23.70
CA SER A 240 -5.54 -0.65 24.89
C SER A 240 -4.50 -1.77 24.93
N LEU A 241 -4.22 -2.42 23.80
CA LEU A 241 -3.18 -3.46 23.70
C LEU A 241 -1.78 -2.90 23.98
N ASN A 242 -1.47 -1.70 23.46
CA ASN A 242 -0.21 -1.02 23.72
C ASN A 242 -0.04 -0.68 25.20
N GLN A 243 -1.09 -0.21 25.87
CA GLN A 243 -1.05 0.03 27.32
C GLN A 243 -0.79 -1.25 28.13
N VAL A 244 -1.38 -2.37 27.72
CA VAL A 244 -1.12 -3.67 28.36
C VAL A 244 0.32 -4.11 28.12
N ALA A 245 0.82 -4.00 26.90
CA ALA A 245 2.21 -4.34 26.57
C ALA A 245 3.21 -3.51 27.39
N GLN A 246 2.97 -2.20 27.51
CA GLN A 246 3.81 -1.30 28.31
C GLN A 246 3.84 -1.70 29.79
N LYS A 247 2.69 -2.02 30.39
CA LYS A 247 2.62 -2.49 31.78
C LYS A 247 3.36 -3.80 32.01
N VAL A 248 3.31 -4.72 31.04
CA VAL A 248 4.04 -6.00 31.12
C VAL A 248 5.54 -5.77 31.04
N GLU A 249 5.99 -4.87 30.16
CA GLU A 249 7.41 -4.51 30.04
C GLU A 249 7.95 -3.84 31.31
N GLU A 250 7.22 -2.89 31.88
CA GLU A 250 7.56 -2.25 33.16
C GLU A 250 7.72 -3.28 34.29
N LYS A 251 6.76 -4.22 34.41
CA LYS A 251 6.82 -5.32 35.38
C LYS A 251 8.02 -6.24 35.17
N LEU A 252 8.37 -6.56 33.92
CA LEU A 252 9.53 -7.39 33.61
C LEU A 252 10.83 -6.67 33.96
N GLN A 253 10.93 -5.37 33.67
CA GLN A 253 12.08 -4.56 34.07
C GLN A 253 12.21 -4.44 35.59
N GLU A 254 11.09 -4.28 36.31
CA GLU A 254 11.07 -4.28 37.78
C GLU A 254 11.58 -5.60 38.36
N VAL A 255 11.09 -6.75 37.85
CA VAL A 255 11.55 -8.07 38.30
C VAL A 255 13.02 -8.30 37.95
N ALA A 256 13.44 -7.93 36.74
CA ALA A 256 14.84 -8.04 36.33
C ALA A 256 15.75 -7.17 37.21
N GLY A 257 15.33 -5.93 37.52
CA GLY A 257 16.00 -5.01 38.42
C GLY A 257 16.12 -5.56 39.84
N ASN A 258 15.01 -6.03 40.43
CA ASN A 258 14.98 -6.66 41.76
C ASN A 258 15.86 -7.92 41.81
N THR A 259 15.93 -8.68 40.71
CA THR A 259 16.79 -9.86 40.61
C THR A 259 18.26 -9.46 40.54
N LEU A 260 18.58 -8.41 39.78
CA LEU A 260 19.92 -7.83 39.71
C LEU A 260 20.38 -7.29 41.06
N GLU A 261 19.53 -6.55 41.78
CA GLU A 261 19.84 -6.03 43.12
C GLU A 261 20.10 -7.16 44.12
N LYS A 262 19.24 -8.18 44.17
CA LYS A 262 19.48 -9.38 45.01
C LYS A 262 20.78 -10.10 44.65
N LEU A 263 21.12 -10.18 43.37
CA LEU A 263 22.40 -10.74 42.93
C LEU A 263 23.58 -9.88 43.42
N LYS A 264 23.46 -8.54 43.44
CA LYS A 264 24.50 -7.65 44.01
C LYS A 264 24.65 -7.80 45.52
N GLU A 265 23.53 -7.97 46.24
CA GLU A 265 23.53 -8.20 47.70
C GLU A 265 24.17 -9.56 48.08
N MET A 266 23.93 -10.61 47.29
CA MET A 266 24.43 -11.95 47.58
C MET A 266 25.89 -12.18 47.14
N ASN A 267 26.37 -11.49 46.09
CA ASN A 267 27.76 -11.59 45.65
C ASN A 267 28.24 -10.36 44.84
N PRO A 268 28.96 -9.40 45.46
CA PRO A 268 29.30 -8.12 44.83
C PRO A 268 30.20 -8.21 43.58
N GLU A 269 30.93 -9.31 43.36
CA GLU A 269 31.82 -9.46 42.21
C GLU A 269 31.12 -9.89 40.90
N VAL A 270 29.85 -10.35 40.97
CA VAL A 270 29.10 -10.81 39.77
C VAL A 270 28.26 -9.68 39.15
N ALA A 271 28.03 -8.61 39.91
CA ALA A 271 27.18 -7.47 39.55
C ALA A 271 27.74 -6.56 38.44
N ASP A 272 29.06 -6.57 38.22
CA ASP A 272 29.78 -5.63 37.34
C ASP A 272 30.10 -6.20 35.95
N LYS A 273 29.47 -7.30 35.54
CA LYS A 273 29.51 -7.74 34.14
C LYS A 273 28.26 -7.29 33.41
N PRO A 274 28.28 -6.16 32.66
CA PRO A 274 27.21 -5.83 31.76
C PRO A 274 27.11 -6.93 30.70
N ASN A 275 25.90 -7.45 30.51
CA ASN A 275 25.60 -8.47 29.53
C ASN A 275 25.74 -7.88 28.11
N THR A 276 26.96 -7.88 27.57
CA THR A 276 27.20 -7.69 26.14
C THR A 276 26.72 -8.94 25.41
N GLY A 277 25.44 -8.94 25.04
CA GLY A 277 24.79 -10.11 24.46
C GLY A 277 23.60 -9.75 23.58
N ASN A 278 23.78 -8.84 22.62
CA ASN A 278 23.09 -8.89 21.32
C ASN A 278 23.73 -7.91 20.32
N SER A 279 24.96 -8.23 19.91
CA SER A 279 25.57 -7.69 18.70
C SER A 279 26.18 -8.83 17.89
N LYS A 280 25.41 -9.36 16.93
CA LYS A 280 25.78 -10.14 15.71
C LYS A 280 24.44 -10.68 15.18
N SER A 281 23.96 -10.42 13.96
CA SER A 281 24.68 -10.39 12.70
C SER A 281 23.98 -9.49 11.65
N ARG A 282 24.62 -8.37 11.28
CA ARG A 282 24.62 -7.86 9.90
C ARG A 282 25.88 -8.40 9.24
N LYS A 283 25.68 -9.17 8.16
CA LYS A 283 26.59 -9.73 7.12
C LYS A 283 25.85 -10.99 6.67
N SER A 284 25.38 -11.14 5.44
CA SER A 284 25.65 -10.54 4.13
C SER A 284 24.36 -10.50 3.33
#